data_AF-A0A9P5PJE0-F1
#
_entry.id   AF-A0A9P5PJE0-F1
#
_cell.length_a   1.000
_cell.length_b   1.000
_cell.length_c   1.000
_cell.angle_alpha   90.00
_cell.angle_beta   90.00
_cell.angle_gamma   90.00
#
_symmetry.space_group_name_H-M   'P 1'
#
loop_
_entity.id
_entity.type
_entity.pdbx_description
1 polymer ?
#
loop_
_entity_poly.entity_id
_entity_poly.type
_entity_poly.pdbx_seq_one_letter_code
_entity_poly.pdbx_strand_id
1 'polypeptide(L)'
;LDSGADITLISEDQWKALPELGNPKTGMRMSLYHLTGQAKVLGYVVFPMFIESFNGTIIQFDTKAYVIRNMKVPRLLGEDFQTSYELGVSCNHSGSCVVSLGKSGRTIPALTSRNTDIGFETRRAFTAALMEVTASEDYIIAPNSIRNVRISGHFEGQKEWLIEKLVIGTNDSSVLATPLTWANIDHRASGQHFS
;
A
#
# COMPACT_ATOMS: atom_id res chain seq x y z
N LEU A 1 -7.61 4.01 -2.81
CA LEU A 1 -6.43 4.66 -2.21
C LEU A 1 -5.56 3.53 -1.69
N ASP A 2 -4.29 3.54 -2.02
CA ASP A 2 -3.36 2.50 -1.63
C ASP A 2 -2.06 3.17 -1.15
N SER A 3 -1.89 3.24 0.17
CA SER A 3 -0.68 3.80 0.77
C SER A 3 0.54 2.88 0.65
N GLY A 4 0.36 1.64 0.18
CA GLY A 4 1.46 0.71 -0.07
C GLY A 4 2.13 0.90 -1.44
N ALA A 5 1.53 1.71 -2.32
CA ALA A 5 2.12 2.07 -3.60
C ALA A 5 2.68 3.50 -3.55
N ASP A 6 3.97 3.66 -3.82
CA ASP A 6 4.62 4.98 -3.86
C ASP A 6 4.00 5.89 -4.94
N ILE A 7 3.52 5.31 -6.04
CA ILE A 7 3.04 6.04 -7.22
C ILE A 7 1.62 5.68 -7.65
N THR A 8 0.97 6.64 -8.30
CA THR A 8 -0.37 6.48 -8.88
C THR A 8 -0.33 5.81 -10.24
N LEU A 9 -1.20 4.82 -10.44
CA LEU A 9 -1.25 3.94 -11.62
C LEU A 9 -2.63 3.90 -12.28
N ILE A 10 -2.64 3.67 -13.58
CA ILE A 10 -3.83 3.37 -14.39
C ILE A 10 -3.54 2.15 -15.29
N SER A 11 -4.50 1.25 -15.45
CA SER A 11 -4.29 0.07 -16.30
C SER A 11 -4.32 0.48 -17.78
N GLU A 12 -3.62 -0.28 -18.62
CA GLU A 12 -3.65 -0.09 -20.08
C GLU A 12 -5.10 -0.12 -20.61
N ASP A 13 -5.92 -1.04 -20.12
CA ASP A 13 -7.32 -1.18 -20.55
C ASP A 13 -8.16 0.04 -20.16
N GLN A 14 -7.99 0.53 -18.93
CA GLN A 14 -8.70 1.73 -18.47
C GLN A 14 -8.24 2.99 -19.19
N TRP A 15 -6.96 3.10 -19.52
CA TRP A 15 -6.44 4.20 -20.32
C TRP A 15 -6.98 4.17 -21.76
N LYS A 16 -7.00 3.00 -22.40
CA LYS A 16 -7.58 2.85 -23.77
C LYS A 16 -9.07 3.16 -23.84
N ALA A 17 -9.81 2.94 -22.75
CA ALA A 17 -11.22 3.29 -22.65
C ALA A 17 -11.49 4.81 -22.56
N LEU A 18 -10.46 5.62 -22.30
CA LEU A 18 -10.54 7.07 -22.09
C LEU A 18 -9.64 7.79 -23.12
N PRO A 19 -10.06 7.87 -24.40
CA PRO A 19 -9.24 8.43 -25.47
C PRO A 19 -8.88 9.91 -25.25
N GLU A 20 -9.66 10.65 -24.46
CA GLU A 20 -9.37 12.03 -24.06
C GLU A 20 -8.07 12.19 -23.25
N LEU A 21 -7.54 11.10 -22.67
CA LEU A 21 -6.26 11.11 -21.95
C LEU A 21 -5.05 11.30 -22.87
N GLY A 22 -5.23 11.09 -24.18
CA GLY A 22 -4.17 11.15 -25.17
C GLY A 22 -3.13 10.04 -25.00
N ASN A 23 -2.02 10.19 -25.73
CA ASN A 23 -0.93 9.21 -25.68
C ASN A 23 -0.09 9.39 -24.40
N PRO A 24 0.44 8.29 -23.82
CA PRO A 24 1.26 8.38 -22.62
C PRO A 24 2.53 9.16 -22.95
N LYS A 25 2.85 10.12 -22.09
CA LYS A 25 4.07 10.91 -22.18
C LYS A 25 5.23 10.10 -21.61
N THR A 26 6.42 10.29 -22.19
CA THR A 26 7.65 9.69 -21.66
C THR A 26 7.96 10.31 -20.30
N GLY A 27 7.91 9.51 -19.24
CA GLY A 27 8.31 9.89 -17.89
C GLY A 27 9.74 9.49 -17.56
N MET A 28 10.14 9.72 -16.30
CA MET A 28 11.36 9.09 -15.77
C MET A 28 11.29 7.58 -15.95
N ARG A 29 12.40 6.97 -16.40
CA ARG A 29 12.57 5.52 -16.42
C ARG A 29 12.52 5.01 -14.97
N MET A 30 11.46 4.29 -14.63
CA MET A 30 11.30 3.68 -13.31
C MET A 30 11.08 2.17 -13.47
N SER A 31 11.72 1.39 -12.61
CA SER A 31 11.53 -0.06 -12.50
C SER A 31 10.58 -0.34 -11.33
N LEU A 32 9.40 -0.88 -11.61
CA LEU A 32 8.44 -1.30 -10.57
C LEU A 32 8.87 -2.65 -10.00
N TYR A 33 9.67 -2.63 -8.93
CA TYR A 33 10.17 -3.87 -8.31
C TYR A 33 9.14 -4.63 -7.46
N HIS A 34 8.01 -4.01 -7.08
CA HIS A 34 7.05 -4.61 -6.14
C HIS A 34 5.62 -4.78 -6.66
N LEU A 35 5.28 -4.24 -7.85
CA LEU A 35 3.88 -4.10 -8.28
C LEU A 35 3.42 -5.09 -9.35
N THR A 36 4.26 -6.04 -9.77
CA THR A 36 4.00 -7.26 -10.54
C THR A 36 5.31 -7.61 -11.25
N GLY A 37 5.82 -8.83 -11.10
CA GLY A 37 7.10 -9.25 -11.69
C GLY A 37 7.20 -9.16 -13.23
N GLN A 38 6.15 -8.70 -13.92
CA GLN A 38 6.08 -8.51 -15.37
C GLN A 38 5.40 -7.21 -15.84
N ALA A 39 5.07 -6.25 -14.95
CA ALA A 39 4.45 -5.00 -15.39
C ALA A 39 5.38 -4.17 -16.26
N LYS A 40 4.91 -3.82 -17.46
CA LYS A 40 5.58 -2.86 -18.34
C LYS A 40 4.94 -1.49 -18.21
N VAL A 41 5.74 -0.51 -17.80
CA VAL A 41 5.35 0.91 -17.80
C VAL A 41 5.36 1.43 -19.24
N LEU A 42 4.25 1.99 -19.70
CA LEU A 42 4.13 2.59 -21.03
C LEU A 42 4.46 4.09 -21.05
N GLY A 43 4.29 4.77 -19.92
CA GLY A 43 4.45 6.21 -19.78
C GLY A 43 3.53 6.73 -18.69
N TYR A 44 3.24 8.04 -18.70
CA TYR A 44 2.26 8.63 -17.79
C TYR A 44 1.26 9.52 -18.54
N VAL A 45 0.08 9.66 -17.96
CA VAL A 45 -0.98 10.57 -18.41
C VAL A 45 -1.35 11.52 -17.27
N VAL A 46 -1.86 12.69 -17.62
CA VAL A 46 -2.37 13.67 -16.65
C VAL A 46 -3.81 13.99 -17.04
N PHE A 47 -4.72 13.91 -16.08
CA PHE A 47 -6.14 14.11 -16.32
C PHE A 47 -6.89 14.60 -15.09
N PRO A 48 -8.01 15.31 -15.27
CA PRO A 48 -8.88 15.67 -14.17
C PRO A 48 -9.68 14.45 -13.70
N MET A 49 -9.68 14.21 -12.39
CA MET A 49 -10.57 13.25 -11.72
C MET A 49 -11.60 14.02 -10.90
N PHE A 50 -12.87 13.70 -11.08
CA PHE A 50 -13.96 14.32 -10.34
C PHE A 50 -14.52 13.33 -9.32
N ILE A 51 -14.67 13.78 -8.07
CA ILE A 51 -15.25 12.97 -6.99
C ILE A 51 -16.27 13.81 -6.23
N GLU A 52 -17.44 13.25 -5.97
CA GLU A 52 -18.49 13.89 -5.18
C GLU A 52 -18.23 13.72 -3.67
N SER A 53 -18.31 14.80 -2.90
CA SER A 53 -18.23 14.79 -1.44
C SER A 53 -19.59 14.54 -0.78
N PHE A 54 -19.59 14.30 0.54
CA PHE A 54 -20.82 14.04 1.31
C PHE A 54 -21.92 15.11 1.18
N ASN A 55 -21.55 16.36 0.89
CA ASN A 55 -22.48 17.48 0.73
C ASN A 55 -22.82 17.78 -0.75
N GLY A 56 -22.53 16.86 -1.67
CA GLY A 56 -22.81 17.01 -3.11
C GLY A 56 -21.88 17.96 -3.85
N THR A 57 -20.79 18.43 -3.21
CA THR A 57 -19.78 19.24 -3.91
C THR A 57 -18.92 18.34 -4.79
N ILE A 58 -18.74 18.72 -6.06
CA ILE A 58 -17.78 18.02 -6.94
C ILE A 58 -16.38 18.57 -6.70
N ILE A 59 -15.46 17.67 -6.35
CA ILE A 59 -14.05 17.97 -6.14
C ILE A 59 -13.28 17.48 -7.37
N GLN A 60 -12.54 18.38 -8.00
CA GLN A 60 -11.62 18.05 -9.09
C GLN A 60 -10.21 17.86 -8.54
N PHE A 61 -9.55 16.77 -8.94
CA PHE A 61 -8.14 16.50 -8.72
C PHE A 61 -7.41 16.40 -10.05
N ASP A 62 -6.29 17.11 -10.19
CA ASP A 62 -5.40 16.90 -11.31
C ASP A 62 -4.53 15.67 -11.00
N THR A 63 -4.81 14.57 -11.70
CA THR A 63 -4.21 13.27 -11.43
C THR A 63 -3.14 12.96 -12.47
N LYS A 64 -1.91 12.74 -12.01
CA LYS A 64 -0.83 12.14 -12.80
C LYS A 64 -0.79 10.65 -12.50
N ALA A 65 -0.94 9.80 -13.52
CA ALA A 65 -0.93 8.35 -13.36
C ALA A 65 -0.02 7.67 -14.39
N TYR A 66 0.73 6.66 -13.97
CA TYR A 66 1.53 5.83 -14.85
C TYR A 66 0.67 4.72 -15.47
N VAL A 67 0.81 4.53 -16.78
CA VAL A 67 0.04 3.52 -17.53
C VAL A 67 0.78 2.19 -17.47
N ILE A 68 0.13 1.17 -16.90
CA ILE A 68 0.70 -0.15 -16.64
C ILE A 68 -0.04 -1.23 -17.42
N ARG A 69 0.72 -2.07 -18.15
CA ARG A 69 0.17 -3.26 -18.80
C ARG A 69 -0.07 -4.38 -17.80
N ASN A 70 -1.11 -5.18 -18.03
CA ASN A 70 -1.46 -6.37 -17.23
C ASN A 70 -1.79 -6.06 -15.76
N MET A 71 -2.20 -4.83 -15.44
CA MET A 71 -2.73 -4.46 -14.13
C MET A 71 -4.22 -4.77 -14.07
N LYS A 72 -4.65 -5.63 -13.13
CA LYS A 72 -6.07 -5.99 -12.95
C LYS A 72 -6.91 -4.85 -12.35
N VAL A 73 -6.31 -4.04 -11.49
CA VAL A 73 -6.97 -2.87 -10.91
C VAL A 73 -7.05 -1.76 -11.96
N PRO A 74 -8.22 -1.14 -12.23
CA PRO A 74 -8.33 -0.11 -13.27
C PRO A 74 -7.52 1.15 -12.95
N ARG A 75 -7.50 1.55 -11.68
CA ARG A 75 -6.82 2.74 -11.19
C ARG A 75 -6.44 2.57 -9.73
N LEU A 76 -5.20 2.94 -9.41
CA LEU A 76 -4.65 2.84 -8.06
C LEU A 76 -4.03 4.18 -7.73
N LEU A 77 -4.49 4.79 -6.64
CA LEU A 77 -4.03 6.10 -6.17
C LEU A 77 -3.00 5.87 -5.06
N GLY A 78 -1.74 6.12 -5.38
CA GLY A 78 -0.59 5.88 -4.51
C GLY A 78 -0.37 6.98 -3.47
N GLU A 79 0.76 6.90 -2.78
CA GLU A 79 1.22 7.88 -1.81
C GLU A 79 1.47 9.25 -2.48
N ASP A 80 2.04 9.29 -3.68
CA ASP A 80 2.26 10.54 -4.43
C ASP A 80 0.99 11.41 -4.53
N PHE A 81 -0.15 10.79 -4.83
CA PHE A 81 -1.44 11.46 -4.93
C PHE A 81 -2.02 11.78 -3.55
N GLN A 82 -1.92 10.85 -2.60
CA GLN A 82 -2.40 11.06 -1.23
C GLN A 82 -1.70 12.25 -0.57
N THR A 83 -0.38 12.32 -0.69
CA THR A 83 0.43 13.40 -0.12
C THR A 83 0.22 14.71 -0.86
N SER A 84 0.10 14.70 -2.20
CA SER A 84 -0.14 15.92 -3.00
C SER A 84 -1.42 16.65 -2.61
N TYR A 85 -2.44 15.91 -2.17
CA TYR A 85 -3.74 16.47 -1.77
C TYR A 85 -4.02 16.36 -0.26
N GLU A 86 -2.99 16.04 0.54
CA GLU A 86 -3.09 15.87 2.00
C GLU A 86 -4.26 14.97 2.42
N LEU A 87 -4.44 13.84 1.73
CA LEU A 87 -5.54 12.93 1.96
C LEU A 87 -5.34 12.16 3.28
N GLY A 88 -6.34 12.23 4.15
CA GLY A 88 -6.45 11.38 5.33
C GLY A 88 -7.54 10.33 5.12
N VAL A 89 -7.34 9.11 5.61
CA VAL A 89 -8.35 8.05 5.55
C VAL A 89 -8.70 7.61 6.95
N SER A 90 -10.00 7.63 7.29
CA SER A 90 -10.53 7.09 8.53
C SER A 90 -11.58 6.04 8.18
N CYS A 91 -11.42 4.82 8.69
CA CYS A 91 -12.36 3.72 8.47
C CYS A 91 -12.91 3.24 9.81
N ASN A 92 -14.20 2.91 9.84
CA ASN A 92 -14.82 2.28 11.00
C ASN A 92 -14.81 0.75 10.89
N HIS A 93 -15.20 0.07 11.97
CA HIS A 93 -15.25 -1.40 12.00
C HIS A 93 -16.21 -1.99 10.95
N SER A 94 -17.21 -1.22 10.47
CA SER A 94 -18.20 -1.69 9.50
C SER A 94 -17.68 -1.62 8.06
N GLY A 95 -16.45 -1.14 7.85
CA GLY A 95 -15.83 -1.01 6.54
C GLY A 95 -16.22 0.26 5.78
N SER A 96 -16.99 1.16 6.40
CA SER A 96 -17.25 2.49 5.88
C SER A 96 -16.05 3.37 6.17
N CYS A 97 -15.58 4.07 5.14
CA CYS A 97 -14.44 4.96 5.22
C CYS A 97 -14.83 6.38 4.84
N VAL A 98 -14.09 7.32 5.39
CA VAL A 98 -14.16 8.73 5.07
C VAL A 98 -12.76 9.17 4.67
N VAL A 99 -12.66 9.81 3.50
CA VAL A 99 -11.42 10.43 3.05
C VAL A 99 -11.52 11.93 3.30
N SER A 100 -10.65 12.47 4.14
CA SER A 100 -10.54 13.91 4.42
C SER A 100 -9.51 14.57 3.51
N LEU A 101 -9.76 15.80 3.06
CA LEU A 101 -8.85 16.54 2.18
C LEU A 101 -8.17 17.68 2.93
N GLY A 102 -6.93 17.46 3.37
CA GLY A 102 -6.11 18.45 4.08
C GLY A 102 -6.88 19.25 5.12
N LYS A 103 -6.72 20.57 5.09
CA LYS A 103 -7.44 21.51 5.96
C LYS A 103 -8.73 22.07 5.36
N SER A 104 -9.20 21.52 4.24
CA SER A 104 -10.36 22.07 3.52
C SER A 104 -11.70 21.84 4.22
N GLY A 105 -11.74 20.94 5.21
CA GLY A 105 -12.96 20.50 5.89
C GLY A 105 -13.87 19.61 5.02
N ARG A 106 -13.49 19.32 3.77
CA ARG A 106 -14.26 18.44 2.87
C ARG A 106 -13.93 16.98 3.11
N THR A 107 -14.95 16.15 2.95
CA THR A 107 -14.86 14.70 3.11
C THR A 107 -15.55 13.96 1.97
N ILE A 108 -14.94 12.86 1.54
CA ILE A 108 -15.42 11.98 0.47
C ILE A 108 -15.83 10.64 1.10
N PRO A 109 -17.02 10.09 0.76
CA PRO A 109 -17.39 8.75 1.16
C PRO A 109 -16.52 7.70 0.45
N ALA A 110 -16.03 6.72 1.19
CA ALA A 110 -15.27 5.61 0.65
C ALA A 110 -15.67 4.29 1.31
N LEU A 111 -15.33 3.18 0.67
CA LEU A 111 -15.55 1.84 1.18
C LEU A 111 -14.27 1.03 1.11
N THR A 112 -14.06 0.17 2.11
CA THR A 112 -12.98 -0.83 2.02
C THR A 112 -13.32 -1.86 0.95
N SER A 113 -12.44 -2.02 -0.04
CA SER A 113 -12.47 -3.19 -0.92
C SER A 113 -11.73 -4.32 -0.23
N ARG A 114 -12.40 -5.45 0.03
CA ARG A 114 -11.77 -6.69 0.52
C ARG A 114 -11.45 -7.67 -0.60
N ASN A 115 -11.81 -7.36 -1.85
CA ASN A 115 -11.90 -8.37 -2.90
C ASN A 115 -11.61 -7.79 -4.29
N THR A 116 -10.45 -7.18 -4.45
CA THR A 116 -9.85 -7.03 -5.78
C THR A 116 -8.70 -8.02 -5.85
N ASP A 117 -8.86 -9.06 -6.67
CA ASP A 117 -7.76 -9.93 -7.06
C ASP A 117 -6.73 -9.06 -7.80
N ILE A 118 -5.72 -8.64 -7.05
CA ILE A 118 -4.60 -7.81 -7.48
C ILE A 118 -3.55 -8.62 -8.27
N GLY A 119 -3.78 -9.93 -8.49
CA GLY A 119 -2.91 -10.80 -9.28
C GLY A 119 -1.79 -11.47 -8.48
N PHE A 120 -1.87 -11.47 -7.15
CA PHE A 120 -1.01 -12.26 -6.26
C PHE A 120 -1.82 -12.88 -5.12
N GLU A 121 -1.40 -14.05 -4.64
CA GLU A 121 -2.02 -14.71 -3.49
C GLU A 121 -1.62 -14.00 -2.18
N THR A 122 -2.56 -13.26 -1.58
CA THR A 122 -2.42 -12.82 -0.19
C THR A 122 -2.98 -13.90 0.73
N ARG A 123 -2.12 -14.77 1.28
CA ARG A 123 -2.54 -15.70 2.33
C ARG A 123 -2.73 -14.93 3.63
N ARG A 124 -3.97 -14.60 3.93
CA ARG A 124 -4.36 -14.18 5.28
C ARG A 124 -4.31 -15.40 6.19
N ALA A 125 -3.36 -15.45 7.12
CA ALA A 125 -3.36 -16.41 8.22
C ALA A 125 -4.51 -16.08 9.19
N PHE A 126 -5.75 -16.33 8.76
CA PHE A 126 -6.88 -16.42 9.66
C PHE A 126 -7.19 -17.91 9.81
N THR A 127 -7.04 -18.41 11.04
CA THR A 127 -7.40 -19.76 11.50
C THR A 127 -6.27 -20.80 11.49
N ALA A 128 -5.31 -20.64 12.42
CA ALA A 128 -4.89 -21.74 13.27
C ALA A 128 -4.20 -21.16 14.51
N ALA A 129 -4.65 -21.52 15.70
CA ALA A 129 -4.04 -21.17 16.99
C ALA A 129 -2.65 -21.81 17.21
N LEU A 130 -1.89 -22.06 16.14
CA LEU A 130 -0.65 -22.84 16.15
C LEU A 130 0.50 -22.24 15.32
N MET A 131 0.35 -21.04 14.74
CA MET A 131 1.39 -20.45 13.88
C MET A 131 1.59 -18.95 14.12
N GLU A 132 1.81 -18.57 15.38
CA GLU A 132 2.23 -17.20 15.70
C GLU A 132 3.73 -17.05 15.39
N VAL A 133 4.08 -15.99 14.65
CA VAL A 133 5.47 -15.58 14.47
C VAL A 133 5.78 -14.55 15.55
N THR A 134 6.64 -14.90 16.50
CA THR A 134 7.03 -14.01 17.59
C THR A 134 8.47 -13.57 17.42
N ALA A 135 8.82 -12.41 17.98
CA ALA A 135 10.23 -12.10 18.22
C ALA A 135 10.80 -13.15 19.19
N SER A 136 12.07 -13.52 19.02
CA SER A 136 12.74 -14.41 19.98
C SER A 136 13.14 -13.69 21.27
N GLU A 137 13.08 -12.36 21.28
CA GLU A 137 13.50 -11.49 22.36
C GLU A 137 12.90 -10.09 22.19
N ASP A 138 12.69 -9.40 23.32
CA ASP A 138 12.20 -8.03 23.35
C ASP A 138 13.32 -7.04 23.07
N TYR A 139 13.03 -5.99 22.28
CA TYR A 139 13.99 -4.95 21.99
C TYR A 139 13.42 -3.54 22.01
N ILE A 140 14.24 -2.62 22.51
CA ILE A 140 14.06 -1.18 22.34
C ILE A 140 15.01 -0.73 21.23
N ILE A 141 14.46 -0.23 20.13
CA ILE A 141 15.23 0.38 19.05
C ILE A 141 15.38 1.86 19.38
N ALA A 142 16.61 2.32 19.57
CA ALA A 142 16.88 3.73 19.86
C ALA A 142 16.54 4.60 18.63
N PRO A 143 16.21 5.90 18.82
CA PRO A 143 16.04 6.83 17.71
C PRO A 143 17.25 6.79 16.75
N ASN A 144 16.98 6.79 15.44
CA ASN A 144 17.99 6.73 14.38
C ASN A 144 18.88 5.47 14.38
N SER A 145 18.41 4.36 14.94
CA SER A 145 19.11 3.08 14.91
C SER A 145 18.32 2.02 14.14
N ILE A 146 19.03 1.04 13.57
CA ILE A 146 18.45 -0.12 12.89
C ILE A 146 18.92 -1.37 13.62
N ARG A 147 18.01 -2.35 13.75
CA ARG A 147 18.34 -3.63 14.35
C ARG A 147 17.63 -4.78 13.66
N ASN A 148 18.38 -5.84 13.39
CA ASN A 148 17.81 -7.12 12.99
C ASN A 148 17.24 -7.80 14.22
N VAL A 149 15.92 -8.02 14.24
CA VAL A 149 15.23 -8.76 15.29
C VAL A 149 15.08 -10.20 14.83
N ARG A 150 15.54 -11.13 15.66
CA ARG A 150 15.38 -12.55 15.38
C ARG A 150 13.92 -12.92 15.67
N ILE A 151 13.31 -13.64 14.73
CA ILE A 151 11.91 -14.09 14.82
C ILE A 151 11.86 -15.62 14.83
N SER A 152 10.85 -16.16 15.50
CA SER A 152 10.56 -17.59 15.60
C SER A 152 9.12 -17.84 15.16
N GLY A 153 8.89 -18.88 14.38
CA GLY A 153 7.56 -19.19 13.87
C GLY A 153 7.60 -20.31 12.84
N HIS A 154 6.42 -20.70 12.37
CA HIS A 154 6.29 -21.70 11.31
C HIS A 154 6.27 -21.00 9.95
N PHE A 155 7.35 -21.15 9.18
CA PHE A 155 7.52 -20.45 7.90
C PHE A 155 7.31 -21.33 6.66
N GLU A 156 6.68 -22.50 6.80
CA GLU A 156 6.29 -23.41 5.70
C GLU A 156 7.40 -23.70 4.65
N GLY A 157 8.68 -23.63 5.04
CA GLY A 157 9.82 -23.83 4.13
C GLY A 157 10.12 -22.65 3.19
N GLN A 158 9.38 -21.54 3.28
CA GLN A 158 9.67 -20.29 2.58
C GLN A 158 10.84 -19.56 3.25
N LYS A 159 11.71 -18.93 2.46
CA LYS A 159 12.95 -18.31 2.95
C LYS A 159 12.84 -16.80 3.18
N GLU A 160 11.98 -16.15 2.41
CA GLU A 160 11.80 -14.71 2.44
C GLU A 160 10.32 -14.38 2.57
N TRP A 161 10.03 -13.40 3.44
CA TRP A 161 8.67 -12.93 3.70
C TRP A 161 8.66 -11.41 3.65
N LEU A 162 7.66 -10.86 2.97
CA LEU A 162 7.27 -9.47 3.12
C LEU A 162 6.05 -9.42 4.04
N ILE A 163 6.22 -8.78 5.19
CA ILE A 163 5.18 -8.59 6.18
C ILE A 163 4.61 -7.19 5.94
N GLU A 164 3.36 -7.12 5.50
CA GLU A 164 2.69 -5.85 5.29
C GLU A 164 2.45 -5.12 6.61
N LYS A 165 2.40 -3.79 6.53
CA LYS A 165 2.09 -2.93 7.67
C LYS A 165 0.67 -3.23 8.15
N LEU A 166 0.54 -3.72 9.38
CA LEU A 166 -0.74 -4.03 9.99
C LEU A 166 -0.77 -3.45 11.41
N VAL A 167 -1.87 -2.83 11.78
CA VAL A 167 -2.10 -2.34 13.14
C VAL A 167 -3.42 -2.93 13.62
N ILE A 168 -3.37 -3.74 14.68
CA ILE A 168 -4.50 -4.41 15.29
C ILE A 168 -4.65 -3.87 16.72
N GLY A 169 -5.78 -3.25 17.02
CA GLY A 169 -6.13 -2.90 18.39
C GLY A 169 -6.60 -4.14 19.16
N THR A 170 -6.18 -4.26 20.41
CA THR A 170 -6.62 -5.32 21.34
C THR A 170 -7.63 -4.76 22.35
N ASN A 171 -8.35 -5.65 23.04
CA ASN A 171 -9.37 -5.26 24.02
C ASN A 171 -8.81 -4.59 25.28
N ASP A 172 -7.49 -4.69 25.51
CA ASP A 172 -6.78 -4.12 26.66
C ASP A 172 -6.11 -2.77 26.36
N SER A 173 -6.51 -2.10 25.27
CA SER A 173 -5.93 -0.83 24.79
C SER A 173 -4.47 -0.91 24.33
N SER A 174 -3.87 -2.11 24.29
CA SER A 174 -2.61 -2.32 23.58
C SER A 174 -2.84 -2.43 22.07
N VAL A 175 -1.76 -2.40 21.31
CA VAL A 175 -1.80 -2.43 19.85
C VAL A 175 -0.72 -3.38 19.36
N LEU A 176 -1.12 -4.35 18.53
CA LEU A 176 -0.18 -5.15 17.75
C LEU A 176 0.07 -4.42 16.44
N ALA A 177 1.27 -3.87 16.29
CA ALA A 177 1.66 -3.17 15.08
C ALA A 177 2.85 -3.88 14.42
N THR A 178 2.69 -4.26 13.16
CA THR A 178 3.78 -4.65 12.30
C THR A 178 4.10 -3.46 11.38
N PRO A 179 5.34 -2.95 11.37
CA PRO A 179 5.78 -2.10 10.28
C PRO A 179 5.93 -2.95 9.00
N LEU A 180 6.02 -2.31 7.84
CA LEU A 180 6.43 -3.00 6.62
C LEU A 180 7.81 -3.61 6.87
N THR A 181 7.88 -4.94 6.90
CA THR A 181 9.06 -5.67 7.36
C THR A 181 9.44 -6.73 6.35
N TRP A 182 10.70 -6.74 5.94
CA TRP A 182 11.28 -7.87 5.22
C TRP A 182 11.91 -8.84 6.23
N ALA A 183 11.52 -10.10 6.18
CA ALA A 183 12.08 -11.16 7.00
C ALA A 183 12.80 -12.19 6.13
N ASN A 184 14.05 -12.48 6.48
CA ASN A 184 14.87 -13.51 5.84
C ASN A 184 15.24 -14.58 6.86
N ILE A 185 14.83 -15.82 6.60
CA ILE A 185 14.92 -16.94 7.55
C ILE A 185 16.30 -17.62 7.53
N ASP A 186 17.09 -17.38 6.49
CA ASP A 186 18.46 -17.92 6.36
C ASP A 186 19.53 -16.98 6.96
N HIS A 187 19.17 -15.74 7.34
CA HIS A 187 20.15 -14.76 7.81
C HIS A 187 20.58 -15.04 9.26
N ARG A 188 21.78 -15.62 9.44
CA ARG A 188 22.49 -15.58 10.73
C ARG A 188 23.01 -14.16 10.94
N ALA A 189 22.70 -13.54 12.08
CA ALA A 189 23.18 -12.20 12.40
C ALA A 189 24.72 -12.15 12.36
N SER A 190 25.27 -11.53 11.32
CA SER A 190 26.64 -11.02 11.34
C SER A 190 26.62 -9.74 12.15
N GLY A 191 27.16 -9.80 13.37
CA GLY A 191 27.37 -8.59 14.17
C GLY A 191 28.25 -7.62 13.40
N GLN A 192 27.65 -6.51 12.94
CA GLN A 192 28.39 -5.33 12.53
C GLN A 192 27.85 -4.15 13.33
N HIS A 193 28.63 -3.79 14.35
CA HIS A 193 28.64 -2.44 14.90
C HIS A 193 29.02 -1.48 13.76
N PHE A 194 28.11 -0.57 13.43
CA PHE A 194 28.49 0.68 12.78
C PHE A 194 28.52 1.74 13.88
N SER A 195 29.72 2.31 14.05
CA SER A 195 30.10 3.32 15.03
C SER A 195 29.32 4.62 14.91
#